data_AF-A0AAW3RXT0-F1
#
_entry.id   AF-A0AAW3RXT0-F1
#
_cell.length_a   1.000
_cell.length_b   1.000
_cell.length_c   1.000
_cell.angle_alpha   90.00
_cell.angle_beta   90.00
_cell.angle_gamma   90.00
#
_symmetry.space_group_name_H-M   'P 1'
#
loop_
_entity.id
_entity.type
_entity.pdbx_description
1 polymer ?
#
loop_
_entity_poly.entity_id
_entity_poly.type
_entity_poly.pdbx_seq_one_letter_code
_entity_poly.pdbx_strand_id
1 'polypeptide(L)'
;MNNSVNKAVNTSVNTSVNTPVGTVVLPSPYAEKSTETASAPLSEALCASSTLALFQRIQAAQQHAELPAIQPEPAFPVGVSSWMVEHSNSVVQPLKLALIDARIQTQADIDYLVSAVCTALINQANRYRNLVITQNAAGKAQRSSDAAGEELKRSLLAFMQRTQLQKHFSPDEMAALTEHVQKGNYKFAQNLAGQDVRFLADSPDWKTKADALASIPNASAVTVSILPTETIGNQVAVIPSGNGWTLNVWANGWHPVQCSDGAKALAVQERKHKLEFDKALQRSRPVITGMFPDLIQQAAEAEQYASAE
;
A
#
# COMPACT_ATOMS: atom_id res chain seq x y z
N MET A 1 -49.15 2.90 22.98
CA MET A 1 -49.45 1.46 22.81
C MET A 1 -50.36 1.32 21.61
N ASN A 2 -49.85 0.76 20.50
CA ASN A 2 -50.68 0.06 19.53
C ASN A 2 -49.76 -0.73 18.58
N ASN A 3 -49.84 -2.05 18.70
CA ASN A 3 -49.41 -3.02 17.72
C ASN A 3 -50.30 -2.92 16.48
N SER A 4 -49.73 -3.03 15.29
CA SER A 4 -50.39 -3.78 14.21
C SER A 4 -49.35 -4.37 13.28
N VAL A 5 -49.53 -5.68 13.13
CA VAL A 5 -48.70 -6.66 12.45
C VAL A 5 -49.56 -7.24 11.32
N ASN A 6 -48.92 -7.54 10.19
CA ASN A 6 -49.39 -8.30 9.02
C ASN A 6 -50.38 -7.57 8.08
N LYS A 7 -50.33 -7.73 6.75
CA LYS A 7 -50.02 -8.96 6.01
C LYS A 7 -49.66 -8.62 4.56
N ALA A 8 -48.54 -9.15 4.08
CA ALA A 8 -48.21 -9.20 2.65
C ALA A 8 -49.14 -10.19 1.94
N VAL A 9 -49.66 -9.81 0.77
CA VAL A 9 -50.26 -10.73 -0.20
C VAL A 9 -49.40 -10.69 -1.44
N ASN A 10 -48.66 -11.78 -1.63
CA ASN A 10 -47.98 -12.16 -2.86
C ASN A 10 -49.05 -12.66 -3.84
N THR A 11 -49.10 -12.08 -5.04
CA THR A 11 -49.71 -12.75 -6.20
C THR A 11 -48.82 -12.56 -7.40
N SER A 12 -47.99 -13.57 -7.66
CA SER A 12 -47.24 -13.78 -8.89
C SER A 12 -48.18 -14.28 -9.99
N VAL A 13 -48.15 -13.64 -11.16
CA VAL A 13 -48.50 -14.31 -12.42
C VAL A 13 -47.34 -14.12 -13.39
N ASN A 14 -46.68 -15.23 -13.69
CA ASN A 14 -45.60 -15.39 -14.63
C ASN A 14 -46.22 -15.96 -15.92
N THR A 15 -45.99 -15.34 -17.07
CA THR A 15 -46.13 -16.00 -18.37
C THR A 15 -44.92 -15.64 -19.22
N SER A 16 -44.14 -16.69 -19.49
CA SER A 16 -42.94 -16.68 -20.33
C SER A 16 -43.30 -16.72 -21.81
N VAL A 17 -42.52 -16.06 -22.68
CA VAL A 17 -42.12 -16.63 -23.98
C VAL A 17 -40.74 -16.07 -24.41
N ASN A 18 -39.77 -16.99 -24.42
CA ASN A 18 -38.62 -17.23 -25.31
C ASN A 18 -37.84 -16.09 -25.99
N THR A 19 -36.53 -16.17 -25.74
CA THR A 19 -35.34 -15.51 -26.31
C THR A 19 -35.15 -15.75 -27.81
N PRO A 20 -34.31 -14.91 -28.46
CA PRO A 20 -33.11 -15.47 -29.06
C PRO A 20 -31.81 -14.76 -28.63
N VAL A 21 -30.75 -15.56 -28.62
CA VAL A 21 -29.38 -15.29 -28.23
C VAL A 21 -28.77 -14.11 -28.99
N GLY A 22 -28.26 -13.12 -28.27
CA GLY A 22 -27.39 -12.06 -28.77
C GLY A 22 -26.22 -11.87 -27.82
N THR A 23 -25.01 -12.08 -28.33
CA THR A 23 -23.70 -12.02 -27.68
C THR A 23 -23.54 -10.79 -26.77
N VAL A 24 -23.39 -11.00 -25.47
CA VAL A 24 -22.97 -9.94 -24.53
C VAL A 24 -21.48 -9.70 -24.71
N VAL A 25 -21.14 -8.70 -25.52
CA VAL A 25 -19.81 -8.05 -25.48
C VAL A 25 -19.93 -6.91 -24.48
N LEU A 26 -19.28 -7.05 -23.33
CA LEU A 26 -19.06 -5.94 -22.39
C LEU A 26 -18.22 -4.86 -23.09
N PRO A 27 -18.68 -3.61 -23.23
CA PRO A 27 -17.82 -2.52 -23.64
C PRO A 27 -16.89 -2.16 -22.48
N SER A 28 -15.60 -2.37 -22.69
CA SER A 28 -14.52 -1.81 -21.89
C SER A 28 -14.61 -0.27 -21.87
N PRO A 29 -14.45 0.42 -20.72
CA PRO A 29 -14.63 1.87 -20.62
C PRO A 29 -13.47 2.70 -21.20
N TYR A 30 -12.56 2.10 -21.97
CA TYR A 30 -11.45 2.82 -22.62
C TYR A 30 -11.58 2.71 -24.15
N ALA A 31 -12.42 3.58 -24.73
CA ALA A 31 -12.29 3.96 -26.12
C ALA A 31 -12.06 5.48 -26.15
N GLU A 32 -10.78 5.86 -26.14
CA GLU A 32 -10.36 7.22 -26.48
C GLU A 32 -10.79 7.51 -27.91
N LYS A 33 -11.67 8.50 -28.08
CA LYS A 33 -11.95 9.10 -29.38
C LYS A 33 -11.21 10.42 -29.45
N SER A 34 -10.03 10.40 -30.07
CA SER A 34 -9.35 11.61 -30.53
C SER A 34 -10.28 12.35 -31.49
N THR A 35 -10.70 13.55 -31.11
CA THR A 35 -11.19 14.54 -32.06
C THR A 35 -10.71 15.91 -31.59
N GLU A 36 -9.61 16.31 -32.20
CA GLU A 36 -9.10 17.67 -32.17
C GLU A 36 -10.02 18.53 -33.04
N THR A 37 -10.82 19.38 -32.41
CA THR A 37 -11.38 20.57 -33.04
C THR A 37 -11.53 21.63 -31.97
N ALA A 38 -10.81 22.72 -32.16
CA ALA A 38 -10.91 23.95 -31.38
C ALA A 38 -12.37 24.35 -31.20
N SER A 39 -12.82 24.37 -29.94
CA SER A 39 -14.03 25.04 -29.55
C SER A 39 -13.69 25.81 -28.28
N ALA A 40 -13.93 27.12 -28.31
CA ALA A 40 -13.80 28.00 -27.16
C ALA A 40 -14.38 27.35 -25.90
N PRO A 41 -13.82 27.62 -24.70
CA PRO A 41 -14.23 26.92 -23.49
C PRO A 41 -15.71 27.18 -23.22
N LEU A 42 -16.52 26.14 -23.36
CA LEU A 42 -17.97 26.15 -23.15
C LEU A 42 -18.38 26.68 -21.76
N SER A 43 -17.45 26.75 -20.79
CA SER A 43 -17.68 27.25 -19.44
C SER A 43 -17.69 28.78 -19.33
N GLU A 44 -16.96 29.50 -20.19
CA GLU A 44 -16.93 30.98 -20.12
C GLU A 44 -18.22 31.59 -20.69
N ALA A 45 -18.80 30.98 -21.74
CA ALA A 45 -19.94 31.58 -22.44
C ALA A 45 -21.29 31.43 -21.71
N LEU A 46 -21.49 30.37 -20.91
CA LEU A 46 -22.80 30.03 -20.33
C LEU A 46 -23.07 30.70 -18.97
N CYS A 47 -22.05 30.85 -18.11
CA CYS A 47 -22.20 31.57 -16.84
C CYS A 47 -22.07 33.09 -17.01
N ALA A 48 -21.26 33.54 -17.98
CA ALA A 48 -21.08 34.97 -18.22
C ALA A 48 -22.35 35.59 -18.81
N SER A 49 -22.99 35.02 -19.83
CA SER A 49 -24.07 35.73 -20.56
C SER A 49 -25.31 36.09 -19.73
N SER A 50 -25.79 35.19 -18.85
CA SER A 50 -26.95 35.44 -17.99
C SER A 50 -26.63 36.30 -16.76
N THR A 51 -25.48 36.06 -16.13
CA THR A 51 -24.98 36.84 -14.98
C THR A 51 -24.60 38.27 -15.39
N LEU A 52 -23.99 38.43 -16.57
CA LEU A 52 -23.63 39.71 -17.17
C LEU A 52 -24.86 40.51 -17.57
N ALA A 53 -25.89 39.86 -18.13
CA ALA A 53 -27.16 40.52 -18.43
C ALA A 53 -27.87 41.01 -17.15
N LEU A 54 -27.82 40.24 -16.06
CA LEU A 54 -28.34 40.67 -14.76
C LEU A 54 -27.51 41.80 -14.15
N PHE A 55 -26.17 41.72 -14.25
CA PHE A 55 -25.28 42.76 -13.76
C PHE A 55 -25.46 44.09 -14.51
N GLN A 56 -25.59 44.04 -15.84
CA GLN A 56 -25.91 45.21 -16.66
C GLN A 56 -27.28 45.81 -16.29
N ARG A 57 -28.28 45.00 -15.96
CA ARG A 57 -29.57 45.48 -15.44
C ARG A 57 -29.43 46.14 -14.08
N ILE A 58 -28.59 45.62 -13.18
CA ILE A 58 -28.30 46.23 -11.88
C ILE A 58 -27.57 47.56 -12.05
N GLN A 59 -26.57 47.64 -12.94
CA GLN A 59 -25.88 48.89 -13.25
C GLN A 59 -26.80 49.94 -13.89
N ALA A 60 -27.70 49.53 -14.79
CA ALA A 60 -28.73 50.41 -15.36
C ALA A 60 -29.75 50.87 -14.30
N ALA A 61 -30.11 49.99 -13.36
CA ALA A 61 -30.95 50.28 -12.22
C ALA A 61 -30.26 51.08 -11.10
N GLN A 62 -28.94 51.30 -11.14
CA GLN A 62 -28.32 52.30 -10.26
C GLN A 62 -28.57 53.73 -10.75
N GLN A 63 -29.03 53.91 -12.00
CA GLN A 63 -29.40 55.20 -12.58
C GLN A 63 -30.92 55.53 -12.46
N HIS A 64 -31.76 54.57 -12.05
CA HIS A 64 -33.20 54.74 -11.80
C HIS A 64 -33.64 54.02 -10.51
N ALA A 65 -34.66 54.49 -9.81
CA ALA A 65 -34.97 54.14 -8.41
C ALA A 65 -35.38 52.67 -8.09
N GLU A 66 -35.27 51.70 -9.01
CA GLU A 66 -35.75 50.32 -8.81
C GLU A 66 -34.69 49.27 -9.16
N LEU A 67 -34.08 48.67 -8.14
CA LEU A 67 -33.17 47.53 -8.28
C LEU A 67 -33.92 46.24 -8.66
N PRO A 68 -33.33 45.34 -9.47
CA PRO A 68 -33.91 44.02 -9.76
C PRO A 68 -34.13 43.18 -8.50
N ALA A 69 -35.16 42.33 -8.52
CA ALA A 69 -35.43 41.39 -7.44
C ALA A 69 -34.29 40.38 -7.23
N ILE A 70 -34.06 40.00 -5.97
CA ILE A 70 -33.10 38.96 -5.56
C ILE A 70 -33.45 37.65 -6.27
N GLN A 71 -32.44 37.03 -6.89
CA GLN A 71 -32.62 35.77 -7.62
C GLN A 71 -32.63 34.56 -6.67
N PRO A 72 -33.48 33.55 -6.90
CA PRO A 72 -33.46 32.31 -6.13
C PRO A 72 -32.21 31.48 -6.43
N GLU A 73 -31.81 30.64 -5.47
CA GLU A 73 -30.68 29.73 -5.66
C GLU A 73 -31.01 28.67 -6.74
N PRO A 74 -30.08 28.36 -7.66
CA PRO A 74 -30.33 27.37 -8.69
C PRO A 74 -30.48 25.97 -8.08
N ALA A 75 -31.41 25.18 -8.63
CA ALA A 75 -31.49 23.76 -8.33
C ALA A 75 -30.22 23.03 -8.82
N PHE A 76 -29.86 21.91 -8.17
CA PHE A 76 -28.72 21.12 -8.61
C PHE A 76 -28.93 20.60 -10.04
N PRO A 77 -28.02 20.91 -10.99
CA PRO A 77 -28.11 20.37 -12.34
C PRO A 77 -27.89 18.85 -12.36
N VAL A 78 -28.35 18.21 -13.43
CA VAL A 78 -28.14 16.79 -13.67
C VAL A 78 -26.64 16.50 -13.77
N GLY A 79 -26.15 15.50 -13.01
CA GLY A 79 -24.74 15.10 -13.00
C GLY A 79 -23.91 15.62 -11.80
N VAL A 80 -24.51 16.42 -10.90
CA VAL A 80 -23.88 16.75 -9.62
C VAL A 80 -23.78 15.49 -8.75
N SER A 81 -22.62 15.28 -8.10
CA SER A 81 -22.39 14.09 -7.27
C SER A 81 -23.31 14.08 -6.04
N SER A 82 -23.70 12.88 -5.59
CA SER A 82 -24.50 12.69 -4.38
C SER A 82 -23.88 13.38 -3.16
N TRP A 83 -22.55 13.27 -3.00
CA TRP A 83 -21.83 13.94 -1.94
C TRP A 83 -22.02 15.46 -1.96
N MET A 84 -21.93 16.10 -3.14
CA MET A 84 -22.13 17.55 -3.28
C MET A 84 -23.57 17.98 -2.99
N VAL A 85 -24.56 17.15 -3.33
CA VAL A 85 -25.96 17.42 -2.99
C VAL A 85 -26.15 17.40 -1.47
N GLU A 86 -25.64 16.37 -0.80
CA GLU A 86 -25.73 16.18 0.65
C GLU A 86 -24.97 17.25 1.45
N HIS A 87 -23.80 17.68 0.96
CA HIS A 87 -22.90 18.60 1.67
C HIS A 87 -22.93 20.02 1.09
N SER A 88 -23.89 20.33 0.23
CA SER A 88 -23.99 21.64 -0.44
C SER A 88 -23.95 22.81 0.54
N ASN A 89 -24.67 22.72 1.66
CA ASN A 89 -24.69 23.78 2.68
C ASN A 89 -23.31 24.03 3.30
N SER A 90 -22.47 23.00 3.49
CA SER A 90 -21.13 23.19 4.06
C SER A 90 -20.15 23.83 3.07
N VAL A 91 -20.42 23.72 1.77
CA VAL A 91 -19.57 24.28 0.70
C VAL A 91 -20.04 25.68 0.28
N VAL A 92 -21.35 25.86 0.08
CA VAL A 92 -21.94 27.07 -0.50
C VAL A 92 -22.19 28.14 0.56
N GLN A 93 -22.54 27.79 1.79
CA GLN A 93 -22.86 28.77 2.83
C GLN A 93 -21.66 29.64 3.24
N PRO A 94 -20.43 29.12 3.40
CA PRO A 94 -19.26 29.95 3.66
C PRO A 94 -18.99 30.96 2.54
N LEU A 95 -19.20 30.57 1.28
CA LEU A 95 -19.06 31.46 0.13
C LEU A 95 -20.11 32.58 0.18
N LYS A 96 -21.37 32.25 0.49
CA LYS A 96 -22.44 33.24 0.68
C LYS A 96 -22.07 34.24 1.77
N LEU A 97 -21.61 33.77 2.93
CA LEU A 97 -21.20 34.63 4.04
C LEU A 97 -20.03 35.54 3.65
N ALA A 98 -19.03 35.03 2.95
CA ALA A 98 -17.89 35.82 2.49
C ALA A 98 -18.28 36.92 1.47
N LEU A 99 -19.40 36.75 0.76
CA LEU A 99 -19.90 37.69 -0.23
C LEU A 99 -20.86 38.75 0.35
N ILE A 100 -21.31 38.65 1.61
CA ILE A 100 -22.25 39.61 2.22
C ILE A 100 -21.69 41.04 2.22
N ASP A 101 -20.40 41.20 2.51
CA ASP A 101 -19.73 42.51 2.58
C ASP A 101 -18.91 42.83 1.32
N ALA A 102 -19.00 41.99 0.28
CA ALA A 102 -18.22 42.18 -0.95
C ALA A 102 -18.74 43.38 -1.75
N ARG A 103 -17.87 44.37 -1.98
CA ARG A 103 -18.19 45.55 -2.79
C ARG A 103 -17.94 45.29 -4.27
N ILE A 104 -18.83 44.55 -4.92
CA ILE A 104 -18.76 44.29 -6.37
C ILE A 104 -19.21 45.55 -7.12
N GLN A 105 -18.31 46.20 -7.86
CA GLN A 105 -18.57 47.48 -8.53
C GLN A 105 -18.53 47.35 -10.06
N THR A 106 -17.66 46.47 -10.56
CA THR A 106 -17.37 46.32 -11.98
C THR A 106 -17.53 44.87 -12.43
N GLN A 107 -17.68 44.69 -13.74
CA GLN A 107 -17.71 43.36 -14.33
C GLN A 107 -16.40 42.59 -14.10
N ALA A 108 -15.26 43.30 -14.09
CA ALA A 108 -13.95 42.71 -13.83
C ALA A 108 -13.86 42.09 -12.43
N ASP A 109 -14.57 42.64 -11.42
CA ASP A 109 -14.64 42.05 -10.08
C ASP A 109 -15.33 40.68 -10.10
N ILE A 110 -16.38 40.53 -10.91
CA ILE A 110 -17.11 39.27 -11.10
C ILE A 110 -16.24 38.27 -11.84
N ASP A 111 -15.61 38.69 -12.94
CA ASP A 111 -14.76 37.82 -13.75
C ASP A 111 -13.55 37.31 -12.95
N TYR A 112 -12.99 38.15 -12.08
CA TYR A 112 -11.94 37.76 -11.13
C TYR A 112 -12.44 36.75 -10.10
N LEU A 113 -13.60 37.00 -9.46
CA LEU A 113 -14.15 36.08 -8.45
C LEU A 113 -14.49 34.71 -9.04
N VAL A 114 -15.09 34.67 -10.23
CA VAL A 114 -15.37 33.42 -10.96
C VAL A 114 -14.06 32.68 -11.24
N SER A 115 -13.05 33.37 -11.78
CA SER A 115 -11.75 32.78 -12.06
C SER A 115 -11.05 32.25 -10.80
N ALA A 116 -11.12 32.98 -9.69
CA ALA A 116 -10.55 32.59 -8.41
C ALA A 116 -11.25 31.34 -7.83
N VAL A 117 -12.58 31.30 -7.85
CA VAL A 117 -13.37 30.15 -7.39
C VAL A 117 -13.11 28.92 -8.27
N CYS A 118 -13.13 29.08 -9.60
CA CYS A 118 -12.82 27.98 -10.53
C CYS A 118 -11.41 27.42 -10.31
N THR A 119 -10.42 28.29 -10.12
CA THR A 119 -9.04 27.88 -9.83
C THR A 119 -8.94 27.13 -8.50
N ALA A 120 -9.62 27.60 -7.46
CA ALA A 120 -9.65 26.93 -6.16
C ALA A 120 -10.30 25.53 -6.24
N LEU A 121 -11.40 25.39 -6.99
CA LEU A 121 -12.07 24.11 -7.21
C LEU A 121 -11.18 23.11 -7.97
N ILE A 122 -10.51 23.55 -9.04
CA ILE A 122 -9.57 22.71 -9.80
C ILE A 122 -8.41 22.26 -8.90
N ASN A 123 -7.84 23.18 -8.11
CA ASN A 123 -6.77 22.85 -7.18
C ASN A 123 -7.22 21.86 -6.11
N GLN A 124 -8.43 22.00 -5.59
CA GLN A 124 -9.00 21.07 -4.61
C GLN A 124 -9.21 19.67 -5.22
N ALA A 125 -9.76 19.60 -6.43
CA ALA A 125 -9.92 18.33 -7.15
C ALA A 125 -8.57 17.65 -7.41
N ASN A 126 -7.55 18.42 -7.82
CA ASN A 126 -6.19 17.92 -8.01
C ASN A 126 -5.57 17.40 -6.71
N ARG A 127 -5.72 18.14 -5.59
CA ARG A 127 -5.25 17.69 -4.27
C ARG A 127 -5.90 16.38 -3.86
N TYR A 128 -7.22 16.26 -4.03
CA TYR A 128 -7.93 15.02 -3.71
C TYR A 128 -7.45 13.85 -4.58
N ARG A 129 -7.33 14.04 -5.89
CA ARG A 129 -6.80 13.01 -6.81
C ARG A 129 -5.38 12.59 -6.44
N ASN A 130 -4.50 13.56 -6.18
CA ASN A 130 -3.12 13.28 -5.78
C ASN A 130 -3.05 12.51 -4.46
N LEU A 131 -3.90 12.86 -3.48
CA LEU A 131 -4.00 12.13 -2.23
C LEU A 131 -4.40 10.67 -2.46
N VAL A 132 -5.45 10.42 -3.26
CA VAL A 132 -5.93 9.07 -3.57
C VAL A 132 -4.88 8.26 -4.33
N ILE A 133 -4.21 8.84 -5.33
CA ILE A 133 -3.14 8.18 -6.08
C ILE A 133 -1.99 7.79 -5.14
N THR A 134 -1.56 8.71 -4.28
CA THR A 134 -0.47 8.47 -3.33
C THR A 134 -0.84 7.40 -2.31
N GLN A 135 -2.05 7.43 -1.76
CA GLN A 135 -2.55 6.40 -0.84
C GLN A 135 -2.65 5.03 -1.50
N ASN A 136 -3.12 4.96 -2.75
CA ASN A 136 -3.19 3.71 -3.50
C ASN A 136 -1.81 3.14 -3.81
N ALA A 137 -0.85 3.99 -4.18
CA ALA A 137 0.54 3.59 -4.41
C ALA A 137 1.18 3.06 -3.13
N ALA A 138 1.02 3.77 -2.01
CA ALA A 138 1.51 3.34 -0.70
C ALA A 138 0.86 2.02 -0.25
N GLY A 139 -0.47 1.90 -0.40
CA GLY A 139 -1.19 0.67 -0.06
C GLY A 139 -0.78 -0.53 -0.92
N LYS A 140 -0.47 -0.32 -2.20
CA LYS A 140 0.06 -1.38 -3.08
C LYS A 140 1.46 -1.80 -2.66
N ALA A 141 2.34 -0.84 -2.36
CA ALA A 141 3.70 -1.11 -1.88
C ALA A 141 3.68 -1.90 -0.56
N GLN A 142 2.82 -1.50 0.39
CA GLN A 142 2.67 -2.20 1.66
C GLN A 142 2.23 -3.65 1.47
N ARG A 143 1.18 -3.91 0.68
CA ARG A 143 0.72 -5.28 0.41
C ARG A 143 1.79 -6.14 -0.25
N SER A 144 2.58 -5.55 -1.15
CA SER A 144 3.70 -6.24 -1.78
C SER A 144 4.78 -6.61 -0.75
N SER A 145 5.10 -5.68 0.16
CA SER A 145 6.04 -5.93 1.26
C SER A 145 5.53 -7.02 2.20
N ASP A 146 4.26 -6.97 2.58
CA ASP A 146 3.66 -7.95 3.50
C ASP A 146 3.67 -9.36 2.88
N ALA A 147 3.29 -9.47 1.60
CA ALA A 147 3.29 -10.74 0.88
C ALA A 147 4.72 -11.32 0.75
N ALA A 148 5.69 -10.50 0.32
CA ALA A 148 7.09 -10.91 0.22
C ALA A 148 7.67 -11.27 1.60
N GLY A 149 7.29 -10.53 2.65
CA GLY A 149 7.70 -10.78 4.02
C GLY A 149 7.18 -12.12 4.56
N GLU A 150 5.91 -12.46 4.30
CA GLU A 150 5.35 -13.75 4.70
C GLU A 150 5.89 -14.93 3.89
N GLU A 151 6.26 -14.73 2.62
CA GLU A 151 7.00 -15.74 1.85
C GLU A 151 8.40 -15.96 2.42
N LEU A 152 9.15 -14.88 2.69
CA LEU A 152 10.46 -14.97 3.31
C LEU A 152 10.40 -15.66 4.66
N LYS A 153 9.42 -15.30 5.49
CA LYS A 153 9.17 -15.90 6.81
C LYS A 153 9.00 -17.42 6.71
N ARG A 154 8.14 -17.88 5.79
CA ARG A 154 7.91 -19.32 5.55
C ARG A 154 9.17 -20.02 5.07
N SER A 155 9.86 -19.47 4.07
CA SER A 155 11.09 -20.04 3.54
C SER A 155 12.22 -20.10 4.57
N LEU A 156 12.35 -19.06 5.39
CA LEU A 156 13.37 -18.98 6.44
C LEU A 156 13.07 -19.99 7.56
N LEU A 157 11.82 -20.08 8.03
CA LEU A 157 11.42 -21.12 9.00
C LEU A 157 11.64 -22.53 8.44
N ALA A 158 11.26 -22.79 7.18
CA ALA A 158 11.47 -24.07 6.54
C ALA A 158 12.96 -24.43 6.44
N PHE A 159 13.82 -23.47 6.08
CA PHE A 159 15.27 -23.66 6.11
C PHE A 159 15.75 -24.04 7.51
N MET A 160 15.37 -23.26 8.52
CA MET A 160 15.81 -23.47 9.90
C MET A 160 15.38 -24.84 10.46
N GLN A 161 14.13 -25.23 10.23
CA GLN A 161 13.59 -26.52 10.67
C GLN A 161 14.22 -27.70 9.91
N ARG A 162 14.51 -27.56 8.61
CA ARG A 162 15.25 -28.57 7.83
C ARG A 162 16.66 -28.76 8.38
N THR A 163 17.38 -27.68 8.70
CA THR A 163 18.73 -27.78 9.28
C THR A 163 18.72 -28.46 10.65
N GLN A 164 17.66 -28.29 11.45
CA GLN A 164 17.50 -29.05 12.68
C GLN A 164 17.21 -30.53 12.43
N LEU A 165 16.31 -30.83 11.50
CA LEU A 165 15.94 -32.21 11.15
C LEU A 165 17.15 -32.98 10.59
N GLN A 166 18.01 -32.34 9.80
CA GLN A 166 19.26 -32.91 9.26
C GLN A 166 20.28 -33.33 10.34
N LYS A 167 20.13 -32.90 11.61
CA LYS A 167 20.98 -33.39 12.70
C LYS A 167 20.65 -34.83 13.10
N HIS A 168 19.46 -35.30 12.77
CA HIS A 168 18.92 -36.60 13.20
C HIS A 168 18.60 -37.53 12.02
N PHE A 169 18.51 -36.97 10.81
CA PHE A 169 18.16 -37.71 9.60
C PHE A 169 19.23 -37.53 8.53
N SER A 170 19.53 -38.61 7.83
CA SER A 170 20.40 -38.61 6.66
C SER A 170 19.77 -37.84 5.48
N PRO A 171 20.57 -37.41 4.49
CA PRO A 171 20.06 -36.74 3.30
C PRO A 171 18.99 -37.54 2.55
N ASP A 172 19.12 -38.87 2.51
CA ASP A 172 18.18 -39.76 1.82
C ASP A 172 16.84 -39.87 2.57
N GLU A 173 16.88 -39.95 3.90
CA GLU A 173 15.67 -39.93 4.74
C GLU A 173 14.94 -38.59 4.64
N MET A 174 15.70 -37.49 4.60
CA MET A 174 15.15 -36.15 4.38
C MET A 174 14.45 -36.04 3.02
N ALA A 175 15.03 -36.63 1.97
CA ALA A 175 14.42 -36.66 0.64
C ALA A 175 13.13 -37.48 0.63
N ALA A 176 13.13 -38.66 1.25
CA ALA A 176 11.94 -39.52 1.38
C ALA A 176 10.82 -38.83 2.17
N LEU A 177 11.14 -38.21 3.31
CA LEU A 177 10.17 -37.43 4.09
C LEU A 177 9.58 -36.28 3.27
N THR A 178 10.43 -35.55 2.54
CA THR A 178 9.99 -34.45 1.67
C THR A 178 9.05 -34.96 0.57
N GLU A 179 9.36 -36.09 -0.05
CA GLU A 179 8.52 -36.70 -1.09
C GLU A 179 7.14 -37.10 -0.54
N HIS A 180 7.09 -37.72 0.64
CA HIS A 180 5.82 -38.06 1.28
C HIS A 180 4.97 -36.83 1.61
N VAL A 181 5.60 -35.75 2.08
CA VAL A 181 4.93 -34.47 2.35
C VAL A 181 4.38 -33.86 1.06
N GLN A 182 5.14 -33.87 -0.03
CA GLN A 182 4.71 -33.36 -1.34
C GLN A 182 3.55 -34.16 -1.95
N LYS A 183 3.52 -35.48 -1.73
CA LYS A 183 2.42 -36.37 -2.14
C LYS A 183 1.16 -36.24 -1.29
N GLY A 184 1.13 -35.36 -0.29
CA GLY A 184 -0.01 -35.16 0.61
C GLY A 184 -0.09 -36.19 1.75
N ASN A 185 0.90 -37.07 1.90
CA ASN A 185 0.96 -38.12 2.92
C ASN A 185 1.50 -37.60 4.26
N TYR A 186 0.99 -36.45 4.73
CA TYR A 186 1.54 -35.73 5.88
C TYR A 186 1.54 -36.55 7.18
N LYS A 187 0.45 -37.30 7.45
CA LYS A 187 0.35 -38.13 8.67
C LYS A 187 1.41 -39.23 8.69
N PHE A 188 1.71 -39.82 7.53
CA PHE A 188 2.74 -40.85 7.44
C PHE A 188 4.14 -40.26 7.67
N ALA A 189 4.46 -39.14 7.01
CA ALA A 189 5.74 -38.46 7.18
C ALA A 189 5.94 -37.96 8.62
N GLN A 190 4.88 -37.44 9.25
CA GLN A 190 4.88 -37.04 10.65
C GLN A 190 5.13 -38.22 11.59
N ASN A 191 4.49 -39.37 11.34
CA ASN A 191 4.71 -40.58 12.14
C ASN A 191 6.14 -41.11 12.00
N LEU A 192 6.74 -41.01 10.81
CA LEU A 192 8.11 -41.44 10.55
C LEU A 192 9.14 -40.50 11.20
N ALA A 193 8.90 -39.19 11.14
CA ALA A 193 9.80 -38.19 11.70
C ALA A 193 9.64 -37.97 13.21
N GLY A 194 8.51 -38.41 13.80
CA GLY A 194 8.17 -38.18 15.21
C GLY A 194 7.82 -36.72 15.55
N GLN A 195 7.71 -35.84 14.56
CA GLN A 195 7.41 -34.42 14.70
C GLN A 195 6.70 -33.86 13.47
N ASP A 196 6.15 -32.65 13.56
CA ASP A 196 5.53 -31.98 12.41
C ASP A 196 6.58 -31.72 11.31
N VAL A 197 6.25 -32.09 10.08
CA VAL A 197 7.11 -31.99 8.89
C VAL A 197 6.44 -31.24 7.73
N ARG A 198 5.34 -30.54 7.98
CA ARG A 198 4.64 -29.75 6.95
C ARG A 198 5.53 -28.70 6.29
N PHE A 199 6.50 -28.16 7.02
CA PHE A 199 7.49 -27.21 6.51
C PHE A 199 8.37 -27.77 5.38
N LEU A 200 8.41 -29.11 5.18
CA LEU A 200 9.09 -29.72 4.04
C LEU A 200 8.38 -29.43 2.70
N ALA A 201 7.12 -28.98 2.72
CA ALA A 201 6.41 -28.51 1.54
C ALA A 201 6.87 -27.11 1.08
N ASP A 202 7.32 -26.27 2.02
CA ASP A 202 7.75 -24.90 1.72
C ASP A 202 9.18 -24.89 1.17
N SER A 203 9.47 -24.02 0.19
CA SER A 203 10.82 -23.87 -0.35
C SER A 203 11.79 -23.32 0.71
N PRO A 204 12.96 -23.93 0.93
CA PRO A 204 13.98 -23.41 1.85
C PRO A 204 14.83 -22.28 1.26
N ASP A 205 14.53 -21.84 0.03
CA ASP A 205 15.27 -20.78 -0.67
C ASP A 205 14.92 -19.39 -0.12
N TRP A 206 15.38 -19.12 1.11
CA TRP A 206 15.12 -17.86 1.79
C TRP A 206 15.94 -16.70 1.23
N LYS A 207 17.08 -16.95 0.57
CA LYS A 207 17.95 -15.89 0.02
C LYS A 207 17.29 -15.17 -1.14
N THR A 208 16.76 -15.92 -2.12
CA THR A 208 16.00 -15.34 -3.24
C THR A 208 14.77 -14.55 -2.74
N LYS A 209 14.13 -15.03 -1.66
CA LYS A 209 13.00 -14.31 -1.03
C LYS A 209 13.45 -13.04 -0.29
N ALA A 210 14.64 -13.05 0.30
CA ALA A 210 15.23 -11.88 0.92
C ALA A 210 15.62 -10.83 -0.14
N ASP A 211 16.14 -11.25 -1.29
CA ASP A 211 16.43 -10.35 -2.44
C ASP A 211 15.13 -9.70 -2.97
N ALA A 212 14.06 -10.51 -3.11
CA ALA A 212 12.76 -9.99 -3.52
C ALA A 212 12.21 -8.97 -2.54
N LEU A 213 12.31 -9.22 -1.23
CA LEU A 213 11.89 -8.27 -0.19
C LEU A 213 12.74 -7.00 -0.21
N ALA A 214 14.07 -7.12 -0.36
CA ALA A 214 14.99 -5.99 -0.39
C ALA A 214 14.74 -5.05 -1.59
N SER A 215 14.22 -5.58 -2.71
CA SER A 215 13.84 -4.77 -3.87
C SER A 215 12.65 -3.84 -3.64
N ILE A 216 11.88 -4.05 -2.56
CA ILE A 216 10.69 -3.26 -2.24
C ILE A 216 11.12 -2.06 -1.36
N PRO A 217 10.86 -0.82 -1.80
CA PRO A 217 11.17 0.36 -1.00
C PRO A 217 10.46 0.34 0.36
N ASN A 218 11.19 0.67 1.42
CA ASN A 218 10.69 0.71 2.80
C ASN A 218 10.10 -0.61 3.30
N ALA A 219 10.55 -1.75 2.77
CA ALA A 219 10.17 -3.05 3.28
C ALA A 219 10.50 -3.20 4.77
N SER A 220 9.62 -3.89 5.50
CA SER A 220 9.82 -4.13 6.93
C SER A 220 10.75 -5.32 7.18
N ALA A 221 11.48 -5.28 8.30
CA ALA A 221 12.31 -6.41 8.73
C ALA A 221 11.45 -7.63 9.07
N VAL A 222 11.94 -8.82 8.70
CA VAL A 222 11.27 -10.10 8.98
C VAL A 222 12.05 -10.82 10.07
N THR A 223 11.39 -11.07 11.21
CA THR A 223 11.96 -11.81 12.33
C THR A 223 11.26 -13.16 12.46
N VAL A 224 12.04 -14.23 12.61
CA VAL A 224 11.54 -15.58 12.84
C VAL A 224 12.27 -16.24 14.00
N SER A 225 11.62 -17.20 14.63
CA SER A 225 12.24 -18.04 15.63
C SER A 225 11.72 -19.47 15.56
N ILE A 226 12.60 -20.41 15.86
CA ILE A 226 12.25 -21.79 16.20
C ILE A 226 12.40 -21.97 17.73
N LEU A 227 11.58 -22.81 18.35
CA LEU A 227 11.67 -23.06 19.80
C LEU A 227 12.72 -24.15 20.10
N PRO A 228 13.44 -24.06 21.23
CA PRO A 228 13.41 -22.96 22.22
C PRO A 228 14.09 -21.68 21.70
N THR A 229 13.48 -20.51 21.95
CA THR A 229 13.97 -19.17 21.58
C THR A 229 15.27 -18.78 22.28
N GLU A 230 15.59 -19.44 23.40
CA GLU A 230 16.75 -19.13 24.25
C GLU A 230 18.07 -19.67 23.67
N THR A 231 18.01 -20.57 22.70
CA THR A 231 19.21 -21.12 22.06
C THR A 231 19.75 -20.13 21.03
N ILE A 232 21.04 -19.81 21.11
CA ILE A 232 21.74 -18.99 20.12
C ILE A 232 21.51 -19.55 18.71
N GLY A 233 21.14 -18.69 17.75
CA GLY A 233 20.87 -19.12 16.38
C GLY A 233 19.44 -19.56 16.09
N ASN A 234 18.58 -19.66 17.12
CA ASN A 234 17.18 -20.04 16.93
C ASN A 234 16.26 -18.86 16.63
N GLN A 235 16.71 -17.62 16.86
CA GLN A 235 15.99 -16.42 16.46
C GLN A 235 16.86 -15.63 15.47
N VAL A 236 16.27 -15.30 14.32
CA VAL A 236 16.95 -14.58 13.23
C VAL A 236 16.06 -13.48 12.66
N ALA A 237 16.68 -12.42 12.16
CA ALA A 237 16.00 -11.30 11.53
C ALA A 237 16.68 -10.96 10.20
N VAL A 238 15.90 -10.88 9.14
CA VAL A 238 16.34 -10.35 7.84
C VAL A 238 15.90 -8.90 7.76
N ILE A 239 16.88 -8.00 7.64
CA ILE A 239 16.65 -6.56 7.55
C ILE A 239 16.92 -6.14 6.11
N PRO A 240 15.90 -5.70 5.35
CA PRO A 240 16.12 -5.08 4.04
C PRO A 240 16.77 -3.71 4.22
N SER A 241 17.68 -3.39 3.32
CA SER A 241 18.55 -2.21 3.37
C SER A 241 18.75 -1.67 1.96
N GLY A 242 17.74 -1.00 1.40
CA GLY A 242 17.76 -0.26 0.12
C GLY A 242 18.20 -1.06 -1.12
N ASN A 243 19.46 -1.47 -1.18
CA ASN A 243 20.11 -2.22 -2.25
C ASN A 243 20.50 -3.65 -1.84
N GLY A 244 19.99 -4.16 -0.72
CA GLY A 244 20.36 -5.47 -0.22
C GLY A 244 19.65 -5.85 1.08
N TRP A 245 20.06 -6.95 1.68
CA TRP A 245 19.57 -7.41 2.97
C TRP A 245 20.72 -7.87 3.87
N THR A 246 20.48 -7.81 5.18
CA THR A 246 21.37 -8.35 6.21
C THR A 246 20.60 -9.36 7.06
N LEU A 247 21.14 -10.58 7.17
CA LEU A 247 20.67 -11.59 8.11
C LEU A 247 21.38 -11.38 9.45
N ASN A 248 20.59 -11.17 10.49
CA ASN A 248 21.02 -11.04 11.86
C ASN A 248 20.59 -12.26 12.67
N VAL A 249 21.47 -12.73 13.54
CA VAL A 249 21.20 -13.82 14.49
C VAL A 249 21.16 -13.26 15.90
N TRP A 250 20.19 -13.72 16.69
CA TRP A 250 20.14 -13.43 18.11
C TRP A 250 21.08 -14.38 18.89
N ALA A 251 21.95 -13.79 19.68
CA ALA A 251 22.76 -14.49 20.68
C ALA A 251 22.60 -13.80 22.05
N ASN A 252 23.50 -12.87 22.38
CA ASN A 252 23.38 -11.89 23.47
C ASN A 252 23.02 -10.49 22.93
N GLY A 253 22.25 -10.48 21.83
CA GLY A 253 21.94 -9.32 21.00
C GLY A 253 21.89 -9.69 19.51
N TRP A 254 21.50 -8.76 18.64
CA TRP A 254 21.40 -8.97 17.18
C TRP A 254 22.73 -8.81 16.47
N HIS A 255 23.25 -9.88 15.89
CA HIS A 255 24.55 -9.86 15.22
C HIS A 255 24.41 -10.16 13.74
N PRO A 256 24.94 -9.31 12.85
CA PRO A 256 24.90 -9.59 11.42
C PRO A 256 25.85 -10.76 11.11
N VAL A 257 25.35 -11.77 10.39
CA VAL A 257 26.10 -12.99 10.04
C VAL A 257 26.23 -13.22 8.54
N GLN A 258 25.24 -12.77 7.76
CA GLN A 258 25.25 -12.84 6.30
C GLN A 258 24.59 -11.60 5.73
N CYS A 259 24.91 -11.28 4.50
CA CYS A 259 24.30 -10.19 3.76
C CYS A 259 24.33 -10.49 2.27
N SER A 260 23.47 -9.82 1.51
CA SER A 260 23.63 -9.69 0.07
C SER A 260 24.85 -8.81 -0.27
N ASP A 261 25.34 -8.90 -1.50
CA ASP A 261 26.48 -8.10 -1.97
C ASP A 261 26.28 -6.59 -1.78
N GLY A 262 25.08 -6.08 -2.08
CA GLY A 262 24.76 -4.64 -1.95
C GLY A 262 24.73 -4.12 -0.51
N ALA A 263 24.70 -5.00 0.50
CA ALA A 263 24.67 -4.66 1.92
C ALA A 263 26.00 -4.93 2.64
N LYS A 264 27.00 -5.49 1.95
CA LYS A 264 28.25 -5.99 2.56
C LYS A 264 29.02 -4.92 3.32
N ALA A 265 29.25 -3.76 2.71
CA ALA A 265 30.01 -2.68 3.34
C ALA A 265 29.36 -2.21 4.66
N LEU A 266 28.03 -2.03 4.64
CA LEU A 266 27.26 -1.61 5.80
C LEU A 266 27.25 -2.68 6.89
N ALA A 267 27.01 -3.95 6.52
CA ALA A 267 26.96 -5.05 7.48
C ALA A 267 28.31 -5.31 8.16
N VAL A 268 29.44 -5.17 7.43
CA VAL A 268 30.80 -5.25 8.00
C VAL A 268 31.05 -4.07 8.95
N GLN A 269 30.64 -2.86 8.58
CA GLN A 269 30.78 -1.68 9.44
C GLN A 269 29.98 -1.82 10.74
N GLU A 270 28.71 -2.24 10.66
CA GLU A 270 27.87 -2.51 11.84
C GLU A 270 28.50 -3.57 12.74
N ARG A 271 29.06 -4.64 12.16
CA ARG A 271 29.78 -5.66 12.92
C ARG A 271 30.99 -5.09 13.65
N LYS A 272 31.81 -4.26 12.98
CA LYS A 272 32.98 -3.60 13.57
C LYS A 272 32.58 -2.70 14.74
N HIS A 273 31.60 -1.81 14.54
CA HIS A 273 31.07 -0.92 15.59
C HIS A 273 30.56 -1.71 16.79
N LYS A 274 29.85 -2.83 16.55
CA LYS A 274 29.32 -3.65 17.64
C LYS A 274 30.41 -4.35 18.43
N LEU A 275 31.45 -4.87 17.77
CA LEU A 275 32.60 -5.48 18.45
C LEU A 275 33.37 -4.48 19.30
N GLU A 276 33.51 -3.23 18.84
CA GLU A 276 34.10 -2.13 19.62
C GLU A 276 33.26 -1.80 20.85
N PHE A 277 31.94 -1.71 20.68
CA PHE A 277 31.00 -1.46 21.76
C PHE A 277 30.99 -2.60 22.81
N ASP A 278 30.96 -3.86 22.36
CA ASP A 278 31.01 -5.02 23.24
C ASP A 278 32.35 -5.09 24.00
N LYS A 279 33.47 -4.71 23.36
CA LYS A 279 34.78 -4.60 24.01
C LYS A 279 34.78 -3.50 25.08
N ALA A 280 34.17 -2.34 24.80
CA ALA A 280 34.04 -1.26 25.76
C ALA A 280 33.19 -1.67 26.98
N LEU A 281 32.18 -2.52 26.78
CA LEU A 281 31.34 -3.06 27.85
C LEU A 281 31.90 -4.33 28.53
N GLN A 282 33.12 -4.76 28.18
CA GLN A 282 33.73 -6.01 28.66
C GLN A 282 32.84 -7.25 28.47
N ARG A 283 31.97 -7.23 27.45
CA ARG A 283 31.10 -8.37 27.13
C ARG A 283 31.90 -9.41 26.37
N SER A 284 31.69 -10.67 26.72
CA SER A 284 32.24 -11.79 25.97
C SER A 284 31.71 -11.77 24.54
N ARG A 285 32.62 -11.93 23.57
CA ARG A 285 32.25 -12.06 22.16
C ARG A 285 31.33 -13.28 22.01
N PRO A 286 30.14 -13.12 21.43
CA PRO A 286 29.26 -14.24 21.21
C PRO A 286 29.86 -15.14 20.16
N VAL A 287 30.00 -16.42 20.51
CA VAL A 287 30.38 -17.46 19.56
C VAL A 287 29.13 -17.83 18.77
N ILE A 288 29.02 -17.29 17.56
CA ILE A 288 27.93 -17.63 16.63
C ILE A 288 28.33 -18.91 15.91
N THR A 289 28.17 -20.04 16.59
CA THR A 289 28.32 -21.38 16.00
C THR A 289 26.94 -21.96 15.76
N GLY A 290 26.56 -22.24 14.52
CA GLY A 290 25.25 -22.85 14.28
C GLY A 290 24.75 -22.85 12.84
N MET A 291 23.42 -22.76 12.74
CA MET A 291 22.57 -22.95 11.56
C MET A 291 22.88 -22.03 10.37
N PHE A 292 23.41 -20.85 10.64
CA PHE A 292 23.86 -19.90 9.62
C PHE A 292 25.36 -19.65 9.82
N PRO A 293 26.20 -19.83 8.79
CA PRO A 293 27.60 -19.46 8.89
C PRO A 293 27.76 -17.94 9.03
N ASP A 294 28.70 -17.52 9.87
CA ASP A 294 29.09 -16.11 10.07
C ASP A 294 30.09 -15.71 8.96
N LEU A 295 29.55 -15.43 7.78
CA LEU A 295 30.31 -15.01 6.60
C LEU A 295 30.84 -13.57 6.74
N ILE A 296 30.20 -12.76 7.58
CA ILE A 296 30.62 -11.38 7.82
C ILE A 296 31.88 -11.35 8.69
N GLN A 297 31.98 -12.21 9.71
CA GLN A 297 33.21 -12.37 10.49
C GLN A 297 34.37 -12.82 9.60
N GLN A 298 34.16 -13.80 8.73
CA GLN A 298 35.18 -14.27 7.79
C GLN A 298 35.64 -13.15 6.85
N ALA A 299 34.70 -12.34 6.34
CA ALA A 299 35.03 -11.19 5.49
C ALA A 299 35.81 -10.10 6.26
N ALA A 300 35.44 -9.82 7.51
CA ALA A 300 36.12 -8.84 8.35
C ALA A 300 37.56 -9.28 8.71
N GLU A 301 37.77 -10.57 8.96
CA GLU A 301 39.10 -11.14 9.21
C GLU A 301 39.96 -11.10 7.94
N ALA A 302 39.41 -11.43 6.77
CA ALA A 302 40.13 -11.35 5.50
C ALA A 302 40.63 -9.93 5.17
N GLU A 303 39.84 -8.89 5.47
CA GLU A 303 40.26 -7.49 5.30
C GLU A 303 41.43 -7.09 6.23
N GLN A 304 41.51 -7.67 7.42
CA GLN A 304 42.60 -7.40 8.37
C GLN A 304 43.92 -8.00 7.91
N TYR A 305 43.90 -9.19 7.29
CA TYR A 305 45.10 -9.81 6.73
C TYR A 305 45.56 -9.13 5.43
N ALA A 306 44.64 -8.64 4.60
CA ALA A 306 44.97 -7.89 3.38
C ALA A 306 45.55 -6.48 3.65
N SER A 307 45.39 -5.95 4.87
CA SER A 307 45.94 -4.64 5.27
C SER A 307 47.29 -4.76 6.02
N ALA A 308 47.79 -5.98 6.21
CA ALA A 308 49.04 -6.27 6.91
C ALA A 308 50.20 -6.68 5.97
N GLU A 309 49.92 -6.74 4.67
CA GLU A 309 50.91 -6.84 3.57
C GLU A 309 51.09 -5.48 2.88
#